data_AF-L2FUC3-F1
#
_entry.id   AF-L2FUC3-F1
#
_cell.length_a   1.000
_cell.length_b   1.000
_cell.length_c   1.000
_cell.angle_alpha   90.00
_cell.angle_beta   90.00
_cell.angle_gamma   90.00
#
_symmetry.space_group_name_H-M   'P 1'
#
loop_
_entity.id
_entity.type
_entity.pdbx_description
1 polymer ?
#
loop_
_entity_poly.entity_id
_entity_poly.type
_entity_poly.pdbx_seq_one_letter_code
_entity_poly.pdbx_strand_id
1 'polypeptide(L)'
;MIRPGTLFFDLHIHASQVAQEGLLALGVLRGDPAEGAASPTEQRHGRPRRRARGQAGGHHAGDDGRHGAGHGRRRVGAPAVQGYLKKNMIVTVEPGVYFCREYIEGYFLSNPRHARFINKAVLEKYYRVGGVRIEDDILVTDDGYENLSTGAPKGEELLRVINGKA
;
A
#
# COMPACT_ATOMS: atom_id res chain seq x y z
N MET A 1 12.83 2.60 6.72
CA MET A 1 11.82 3.54 7.30
C MET A 1 11.36 3.10 8.68
N ILE A 2 11.18 1.80 8.92
CA ILE A 2 10.63 1.26 10.18
C ILE A 2 11.66 1.42 11.31
N ARG A 3 11.24 2.11 12.38
CA ARG A 3 11.94 2.31 13.65
C ARG A 3 11.03 3.06 14.64
N PRO A 4 11.32 3.07 15.94
CA PRO A 4 10.57 3.88 16.90
C PRO A 4 10.46 5.35 16.49
N GLY A 5 9.29 5.97 16.71
CA GLY A 5 9.02 7.35 16.34
C GLY A 5 8.68 7.58 14.86
N THR A 6 8.63 6.53 14.02
CA THR A 6 8.12 6.61 12.65
C THR A 6 6.60 6.58 12.65
N LEU A 7 5.95 7.50 11.94
CA LEU A 7 4.49 7.45 11.79
C LEU A 7 4.14 6.28 10.86
N PHE A 8 3.32 5.33 11.31
CA PHE A 8 2.99 4.14 10.51
C PHE A 8 2.38 4.52 9.14
N PHE A 9 1.58 5.58 9.09
CA PHE A 9 1.00 6.11 7.86
C PHE A 9 2.05 6.54 6.81
N ASP A 10 3.26 6.92 7.22
CA ASP A 10 4.33 7.26 6.25
C ASP A 10 4.76 6.02 5.43
N LEU A 11 4.66 4.82 6.01
CA LEU A 11 4.91 3.56 5.28
C LEU A 11 3.87 3.36 4.18
N HIS A 12 2.60 3.63 4.47
CA HIS A 12 1.51 3.53 3.49
C HIS A 12 1.70 4.51 2.32
N ILE A 13 2.10 5.76 2.62
CA ILE A 13 2.39 6.75 1.57
C ILE A 13 3.56 6.30 0.71
N HIS A 14 4.63 5.78 1.32
CA HIS A 14 5.78 5.29 0.56
C HIS A 14 5.42 4.07 -0.31
N ALA A 15 4.68 3.10 0.24
CA ALA A 15 4.20 1.95 -0.53
C ALA A 15 3.34 2.36 -1.72
N SER A 16 2.45 3.35 -1.54
CA SER A 16 1.61 3.87 -2.62
C SER A 16 2.43 4.54 -3.72
N GLN A 17 3.50 5.25 -3.37
CA GLN A 17 4.42 5.88 -4.34
C GLN A 17 5.15 4.82 -5.17
N VAL A 18 5.71 3.81 -4.52
CA VAL A 18 6.38 2.69 -5.20
C VAL A 18 5.41 1.94 -6.12
N ALA A 19 4.17 1.69 -5.66
CA ALA A 19 3.14 1.06 -6.48
C ALA A 19 2.79 1.90 -7.71
N GLN A 20 2.65 3.23 -7.55
CA GLN A 20 2.39 4.14 -8.66
C GLN A 20 3.54 4.15 -9.67
N GLU A 21 4.79 4.21 -9.22
CA GLU A 21 5.98 4.14 -10.08
C GLU A 21 6.01 2.83 -10.87
N GLY A 22 5.73 1.69 -10.22
CA GLY A 22 5.62 0.40 -10.89
C GLY A 22 4.50 0.35 -11.93
N LEU A 23 3.30 0.84 -11.59
CA LEU A 23 2.17 0.87 -12.53
C LEU A 23 2.40 1.80 -13.72
N LEU A 24 3.15 2.88 -13.55
CA LEU A 24 3.61 3.75 -14.64
C LEU A 24 4.63 3.04 -15.53
N ALA A 25 5.61 2.36 -14.93
CA ALA A 25 6.62 1.60 -15.66
C ALA A 25 5.99 0.45 -16.48
N LEU A 26 4.94 -0.19 -15.95
CA LEU A 26 4.15 -1.21 -16.67
C LEU A 26 3.23 -0.61 -17.75
N GLY A 27 3.07 0.71 -17.79
CA GLY A 27 2.18 1.41 -18.72
C GLY A 27 0.69 1.27 -18.41
N VAL A 28 0.32 0.73 -17.24
CA VAL A 28 -1.06 0.67 -16.76
C VAL A 28 -1.55 2.07 -16.42
N LEU A 29 -0.72 2.82 -15.69
CA LEU A 29 -0.91 4.25 -15.47
C LEU A 29 -0.14 5.05 -16.54
N ARG A 30 -0.60 6.27 -16.81
CA ARG A 30 0.00 7.24 -17.73
C ARG A 30 -0.22 8.67 -17.27
N GLY A 31 0.53 9.61 -17.85
CA GLY A 31 0.46 11.04 -17.52
C GLY A 31 1.40 11.43 -16.38
N ASP A 32 1.37 12.70 -15.98
CA ASP A 32 2.20 13.19 -14.89
C ASP A 32 1.59 12.79 -13.52
N PRO A 33 2.33 12.07 -12.67
CA PRO A 33 1.96 11.79 -11.28
C PRO A 33 1.45 13.00 -10.49
N ALA A 34 1.98 14.20 -10.78
CA ALA A 34 1.64 15.43 -10.08
C ALA A 34 0.23 15.95 -10.42
N GLU A 35 -0.31 15.63 -11.60
CA GLU A 35 -1.62 16.11 -12.06
C GLU A 35 -2.81 15.37 -11.41
N GLY A 36 -2.56 14.20 -10.83
CA GLY A 36 -3.57 13.40 -10.13
C GLY A 36 -3.88 13.87 -8.70
N ALA A 37 -3.02 14.73 -8.12
CA ALA A 37 -2.97 15.00 -6.67
C ALA A 37 -4.04 15.96 -6.12
N ALA A 38 -4.93 16.51 -6.94
CA ALA A 38 -5.80 17.62 -6.54
C ALA A 38 -7.12 17.20 -5.86
N SER A 39 -7.15 16.30 -4.86
CA SER A 39 -8.40 16.01 -4.10
C SER A 39 -8.39 16.63 -2.70
N PRO A 40 -9.42 17.41 -2.31
CA PRO A 40 -9.45 18.19 -1.07
C PRO A 40 -9.85 17.33 0.13
N THR A 41 -8.94 16.52 0.67
CA THR A 41 -9.14 15.82 1.96
C THR A 41 -7.94 15.92 2.92
N GLU A 42 -6.96 16.77 2.63
CA GLU A 42 -5.68 16.81 3.36
C GLU A 42 -5.65 17.68 4.64
N GLN A 43 -6.78 18.09 5.20
CA GLN A 43 -6.80 19.06 6.32
C GLN A 43 -6.93 18.49 7.74
N ARG A 44 -6.77 17.19 7.99
CA ARG A 44 -7.14 16.67 9.33
C ARG A 44 -6.07 16.70 10.44
N HIS A 45 -4.77 16.97 10.20
CA HIS A 45 -3.75 16.74 11.26
C HIS A 45 -2.53 17.69 11.29
N GLY A 46 -2.72 19.00 11.14
CA GLY A 46 -1.87 20.02 11.78
C GLY A 46 -0.35 20.07 11.52
N ARG A 47 0.22 19.25 10.64
CA ARG A 47 1.58 19.41 10.08
C ARG A 47 1.48 19.81 8.62
N PRO A 48 2.36 20.70 8.11
CA PRO A 48 2.56 20.84 6.67
C PRO A 48 3.11 19.51 6.17
N ARG A 49 2.22 18.62 5.73
CA ARG A 49 2.60 17.35 5.11
C ARG A 49 3.38 17.70 3.86
N ARG A 50 4.64 17.29 3.78
CA ARG A 50 5.42 17.33 2.53
C ARG A 50 4.54 16.71 1.46
N ARG A 51 4.08 17.54 0.52
CA ARG A 51 3.21 17.24 -0.64
C ARG A 51 2.97 15.73 -0.80
N ALA A 52 1.91 15.20 -0.20
CA ALA A 52 1.54 13.82 -0.44
C ALA A 52 1.05 13.75 -1.89
N ARG A 53 1.87 13.16 -2.75
CA ARG A 53 1.52 12.86 -4.13
C ARG A 53 0.30 11.95 -4.08
N GLY A 54 -0.79 12.40 -4.69
CA GLY A 54 -2.11 11.81 -4.51
C GLY A 54 -2.18 10.33 -4.88
N GLN A 55 -3.00 9.61 -4.13
CA GLN A 55 -3.29 8.20 -4.30
C GLN A 55 -4.04 7.98 -5.63
N ALA A 56 -3.34 7.50 -6.66
CA ALA A 56 -3.96 6.72 -7.72
C ALA A 56 -4.19 5.33 -7.15
N GLY A 57 -5.45 5.01 -6.83
CA GLY A 57 -5.77 3.89 -5.94
C GLY A 57 -5.41 2.52 -6.49
N GLY A 58 -4.41 1.90 -5.87
CA GLY A 58 -4.47 0.50 -5.50
C GLY A 58 -5.00 0.42 -4.06
N HIS A 59 -6.00 -0.42 -3.81
CA HIS A 59 -6.41 -0.67 -2.43
C HIS A 59 -5.35 -1.52 -1.73
N HIS A 60 -4.63 -0.91 -0.79
CA HIS A 60 -3.93 -1.64 0.25
C HIS A 60 -4.98 -2.15 1.25
N ALA A 61 -5.47 -3.37 1.03
CA ALA A 61 -6.09 -4.15 2.09
C ALA A 61 -4.96 -4.83 2.86
N GLY A 62 -4.46 -4.13 3.88
CA GLY A 62 -3.77 -4.79 4.98
C GLY A 62 -4.76 -5.02 6.10
N ASP A 63 -4.85 -6.24 6.60
CA ASP A 63 -5.58 -6.49 7.84
C ASP A 63 -4.66 -6.03 8.96
N ASP A 64 -4.94 -4.85 9.53
CA ASP A 64 -4.19 -4.34 10.67
C ASP A 64 -4.36 -5.33 11.83
N GLY A 65 -3.41 -6.26 11.96
CA GLY A 65 -3.41 -7.33 12.94
C GLY A 65 -3.88 -6.82 14.30
N ARG A 66 -5.06 -7.30 14.74
CA ARG A 66 -5.70 -6.90 16.00
C ARG A 66 -5.00 -7.54 17.19
N HIS A 67 -3.74 -7.21 17.44
CA HIS A 67 -3.02 -7.70 18.61
C HIS A 67 -2.36 -6.55 19.38
N GLY A 68 -2.95 -6.20 20.53
CA GLY A 68 -2.38 -5.23 21.46
C GLY A 68 -3.42 -4.62 22.42
N ALA A 69 -3.51 -5.21 23.62
CA ALA A 69 -4.32 -4.86 24.79
C ALA A 69 -4.74 -3.39 24.95
N GLY A 70 -6.04 -3.16 25.11
CA GLY A 70 -6.61 -1.89 25.54
C GLY A 70 -8.08 -1.78 25.20
N HIS A 71 -8.96 -2.13 26.14
CA HIS A 71 -10.40 -1.86 26.05
C HIS A 71 -10.65 -0.34 26.07
N GLY A 72 -10.60 0.29 24.90
CA GLY A 72 -11.09 1.64 24.66
C GLY A 72 -11.93 1.62 23.40
N ARG A 73 -13.24 1.89 23.53
CA ARG A 73 -14.22 1.90 22.43
C ARG A 73 -13.67 2.67 21.23
N ARG A 74 -13.25 1.96 20.17
CA ARG A 74 -12.67 2.56 18.98
C ARG A 74 -13.71 2.54 17.85
N ARG A 75 -13.89 3.71 17.24
CA ARG A 75 -14.87 3.96 16.16
C ARG A 75 -14.64 2.98 15.01
N VAL A 76 -15.72 2.36 14.55
CA VAL A 76 -15.77 1.56 13.32
C VAL A 76 -15.26 2.43 12.16
N GLY A 77 -14.19 1.99 11.48
CA GLY A 77 -13.71 2.61 10.24
C GLY A 77 -12.38 3.37 10.27
N ALA A 78 -11.58 3.30 11.34
CA ALA A 78 -10.22 3.87 11.35
C ALA A 78 -9.15 2.76 11.32
N PRO A 79 -8.13 2.82 10.43
CA PRO A 79 -7.03 1.86 10.45
C PRO A 79 -6.36 1.85 11.82
N ALA A 80 -6.04 0.66 12.31
CA ALA A 80 -5.77 0.39 13.71
C ALA A 80 -4.44 1.01 14.20
N VAL A 81 -3.58 1.56 13.33
CA VAL A 81 -2.33 2.20 13.75
C VAL A 81 -2.20 3.63 13.21
N GLN A 82 -3.00 4.56 13.76
CA GLN A 82 -2.80 6.02 13.60
C GLN A 82 -1.62 6.55 14.44
N GLY A 83 -0.73 5.66 14.90
CA GLY A 83 0.31 5.96 15.88
C GLY A 83 1.73 5.94 15.30
N TYR A 84 2.65 6.49 16.07
CA TYR A 84 4.07 6.27 15.87
C TYR A 84 4.43 4.84 16.30
N LEU A 85 5.29 4.19 15.53
CA LEU A 85 5.91 2.93 15.91
C LEU A 85 6.67 3.08 17.22
N LYS A 86 6.62 2.05 18.05
CA LYS A 86 7.34 1.96 19.33
C LYS A 86 8.16 0.67 19.33
N LYS A 87 9.27 0.67 20.08
CA LYS A 87 10.04 -0.54 20.36
C LYS A 87 9.12 -1.66 20.84
N ASN A 88 9.41 -2.89 20.43
CA ASN A 88 8.68 -4.12 20.76
C ASN A 88 7.26 -4.21 20.17
N MET A 89 6.88 -3.31 19.26
CA MET A 89 5.72 -3.56 18.41
C MET A 89 6.07 -4.63 17.38
N ILE A 90 5.13 -5.54 17.12
CA ILE A 90 5.13 -6.39 15.94
C ILE A 90 4.04 -5.86 15.01
N VAL A 91 4.39 -5.60 13.76
CA VAL A 91 3.47 -5.06 12.75
C VAL A 91 3.59 -5.88 11.47
N THR A 92 2.48 -6.06 10.78
CA THR A 92 2.49 -6.59 9.41
C THR A 92 2.87 -5.47 8.44
N VAL A 93 3.78 -5.77 7.51
CA VAL A 93 4.11 -4.88 6.40
C VAL A 93 3.72 -5.59 5.12
N GLU A 94 2.59 -5.17 4.55
CA GLU A 94 1.90 -5.95 3.53
C GLU A 94 1.43 -5.12 2.31
N PRO A 95 2.34 -4.42 1.62
CA PRO A 95 1.98 -3.72 0.39
C PRO A 95 1.43 -4.69 -0.66
N GLY A 96 0.43 -4.24 -1.41
CA GLY A 96 -0.21 -5.03 -2.45
C GLY A 96 -0.89 -4.18 -3.52
N VAL A 97 -1.01 -4.74 -4.71
CA VAL A 97 -1.68 -4.13 -5.86
C VAL A 97 -2.67 -5.14 -6.41
N TYR A 98 -3.92 -4.70 -6.58
CA TYR A 98 -5.02 -5.55 -7.02
C TYR A 98 -5.76 -4.90 -8.20
N PHE A 99 -6.12 -5.74 -9.16
CA PHE A 99 -6.88 -5.44 -10.35
C PHE A 99 -8.30 -6.00 -10.22
N CYS A 100 -9.09 -5.48 -9.27
CA CYS A 100 -10.50 -5.80 -9.16
C CYS A 100 -11.29 -5.06 -10.25
N ARG A 101 -11.89 -5.81 -11.19
CA ARG A 101 -12.57 -5.23 -12.35
C ARG A 101 -13.71 -4.32 -11.95
N GLU A 102 -14.61 -4.81 -11.11
CA GLU A 102 -15.83 -4.13 -10.70
C GLU A 102 -15.49 -2.79 -10.03
N TYR A 103 -14.48 -2.79 -9.16
CA TYR A 103 -14.04 -1.57 -8.50
C TYR A 103 -13.36 -0.59 -9.46
N ILE A 104 -12.43 -1.06 -10.29
CA ILE A 104 -11.69 -0.18 -11.19
C ILE A 104 -12.60 0.42 -12.25
N GLU A 105 -13.48 -0.39 -12.84
CA GLU A 105 -14.42 0.09 -13.85
C GLU A 105 -15.48 1.00 -13.21
N GLY A 106 -16.04 0.59 -12.08
CA GLY A 106 -17.11 1.31 -11.39
C GLY A 106 -16.68 2.64 -10.77
N TYR A 107 -15.44 2.77 -10.28
CA TYR A 107 -14.96 3.96 -9.59
C TYR A 107 -13.97 4.80 -10.42
N PHE A 108 -12.96 4.16 -11.03
CA PHE A 108 -11.90 4.90 -11.73
C PHE A 108 -12.21 5.15 -13.20
N LEU A 109 -12.70 4.15 -13.95
CA LEU A 109 -12.97 4.33 -15.37
C LEU A 109 -14.28 5.06 -15.66
N SER A 110 -15.24 4.98 -14.75
CA SER A 110 -16.51 5.72 -14.83
C SER A 110 -16.34 7.23 -14.64
N ASN A 111 -15.24 7.67 -14.01
CA ASN A 111 -14.97 9.08 -13.73
C ASN A 111 -13.86 9.63 -14.65
N PRO A 112 -14.15 10.59 -15.55
CA PRO A 112 -13.16 11.16 -16.48
C PRO A 112 -11.90 11.71 -15.81
N ARG A 113 -12.01 12.18 -14.56
CA ARG A 113 -10.88 12.70 -13.78
C ARG A 113 -9.82 11.63 -13.50
N HIS A 114 -10.25 10.39 -13.27
CA HIS A 114 -9.36 9.26 -12.99
C HIS A 114 -9.02 8.51 -14.28
N ALA A 115 -10.03 8.26 -15.12
CA ALA A 115 -9.90 7.51 -16.37
C ALA A 115 -8.81 8.03 -17.30
N ARG A 116 -8.54 9.34 -17.31
CA ARG A 116 -7.48 9.94 -18.13
C ARG A 116 -6.08 9.36 -17.85
N PHE A 117 -5.82 8.96 -16.61
CA PHE A 117 -4.54 8.41 -16.17
C PHE A 117 -4.41 6.90 -16.37
N ILE A 118 -5.44 6.22 -16.86
CA ILE A 118 -5.45 4.75 -16.97
C ILE A 118 -5.42 4.33 -18.44
N ASN A 119 -4.46 3.50 -18.79
CA ASN A 119 -4.40 2.85 -20.09
C ASN A 119 -5.23 1.57 -20.08
N LYS A 120 -6.49 1.67 -20.54
CA LYS A 120 -7.44 0.55 -20.55
C LYS A 120 -6.91 -0.69 -21.29
N ALA A 121 -6.20 -0.50 -22.41
CA ALA A 121 -5.69 -1.60 -23.21
C ALA A 121 -4.57 -2.39 -22.49
N VAL A 122 -3.76 -1.71 -21.68
CA VAL A 122 -2.74 -2.38 -20.86
C VAL A 122 -3.38 -2.99 -19.61
N LEU A 123 -4.25 -2.25 -18.93
CA LEU A 123 -5.00 -2.71 -17.75
C LEU A 123 -5.73 -4.03 -17.99
N GLU A 124 -6.36 -4.20 -19.16
CA GLU A 124 -7.11 -5.40 -19.51
C GLU A 124 -6.29 -6.69 -19.34
N LYS A 125 -4.97 -6.64 -19.59
CA LYS A 125 -4.04 -7.77 -19.45
C LYS A 125 -3.83 -8.22 -18.00
N TYR A 126 -4.09 -7.34 -17.04
CA TYR A 126 -3.81 -7.53 -15.62
C TYR A 126 -5.02 -8.02 -14.81
N TYR A 127 -6.25 -7.92 -15.33
CA TYR A 127 -7.42 -8.44 -14.62
C TYR A 127 -7.30 -9.94 -14.29
N ARG A 128 -6.74 -10.74 -15.22
CA ARG A 128 -6.48 -12.18 -14.98
C ARG A 128 -5.46 -12.47 -13.88
N VAL A 129 -4.61 -11.49 -13.54
CA VAL A 129 -3.61 -11.63 -12.45
C VAL A 129 -4.31 -11.55 -11.10
N GLY A 130 -5.41 -10.80 -11.00
CA GLY A 130 -6.12 -10.56 -9.74
C GLY A 130 -5.35 -9.57 -8.87
N GLY A 131 -4.24 -9.98 -8.29
CA GLY A 131 -3.38 -9.09 -7.50
C GLY A 131 -2.23 -9.82 -6.82
N VAL A 132 -1.33 -9.03 -6.26
CA VAL A 132 -0.17 -9.53 -5.50
C VAL A 132 -0.08 -8.74 -4.20
N ARG A 133 0.15 -9.45 -3.10
CA ARG A 133 0.52 -8.90 -1.80
C ARG A 133 1.75 -9.64 -1.30
N ILE A 134 2.73 -8.90 -0.80
CA ILE A 134 3.90 -9.47 -0.12
C ILE A 134 3.84 -8.97 1.30
N GLU A 135 3.81 -9.90 2.24
CA GLU A 135 3.62 -9.65 3.66
C GLU A 135 4.82 -10.15 4.47
N ASP A 136 5.20 -9.39 5.47
CA ASP A 136 6.22 -9.71 6.47
C ASP A 136 5.74 -9.29 7.86
N ASP A 137 6.03 -10.12 8.85
CA ASP A 137 5.93 -9.77 10.26
C ASP A 137 7.21 -9.08 10.72
N ILE A 138 7.09 -7.83 11.16
CA ILE A 138 8.24 -6.99 11.50
C ILE A 138 8.22 -6.64 12.98
N LEU A 139 9.27 -7.02 13.71
CA LEU A 139 9.54 -6.57 15.07
C LEU A 139 10.28 -5.22 15.03
N VAL A 140 9.72 -4.19 15.67
CA VAL A 140 10.38 -2.89 15.82
C VAL A 140 11.40 -2.95 16.96
N THR A 141 12.68 -2.74 16.64
CA THR A 141 13.78 -2.76 17.61
C THR A 141 14.06 -1.35 18.16
N ASP A 142 15.16 -1.15 18.90
CA ASP A 142 15.53 0.14 19.48
C ASP A 142 15.74 1.25 18.44
N ASP A 143 16.39 0.91 17.32
CA ASP A 143 16.84 1.85 16.29
C ASP A 143 16.40 1.45 14.88
N GLY A 144 15.70 0.32 14.73
CA GLY A 144 15.31 -0.23 13.44
C GLY A 144 14.21 -1.28 13.55
N TYR A 145 14.45 -2.42 12.88
CA TYR A 145 13.53 -3.54 12.86
C TYR A 145 14.23 -4.87 12.58
N GLU A 146 13.56 -5.96 12.93
CA GLU A 146 13.89 -7.33 12.55
C GLU A 146 12.72 -7.91 11.74
N ASN A 147 13.03 -8.61 10.64
CA ASN A 147 12.03 -9.34 9.86
C ASN A 147 11.91 -10.79 10.38
N LEU A 148 10.74 -11.14 10.89
CA LEU A 148 10.44 -12.47 11.45
C LEU A 148 10.02 -13.48 10.37
N SER A 149 9.77 -13.03 9.14
CA SER A 149 9.27 -13.82 8.00
C SER A 149 10.36 -14.12 6.96
N THR A 150 11.64 -14.06 7.33
CA THR A 150 12.79 -14.26 6.41
C THR A 150 12.84 -15.62 5.73
N GLY A 151 12.17 -16.64 6.28
CA GLY A 151 12.07 -17.97 5.67
C GLY A 151 11.09 -18.07 4.51
N ALA A 152 10.25 -17.06 4.27
CA ALA A 152 9.32 -17.06 3.15
C ALA A 152 10.05 -16.62 1.86
N PRO A 153 10.00 -17.41 0.77
CA PRO A 153 10.69 -17.06 -0.47
C PRO A 153 10.10 -15.77 -1.08
N LYS A 154 10.97 -14.90 -1.59
CA LYS A 154 10.60 -13.63 -2.25
C LYS A 154 11.40 -13.46 -3.54
N GLY A 155 10.96 -12.55 -4.41
CA GLY A 155 11.65 -12.26 -5.68
C GLY A 155 11.83 -13.51 -6.55
N GLU A 156 13.04 -13.71 -7.08
CA GLU A 156 13.36 -14.83 -7.97
C GLU A 156 13.14 -16.20 -7.32
N GLU A 157 13.35 -16.33 -6.02
CA GLU A 157 13.13 -17.59 -5.32
C GLU A 157 11.64 -17.94 -5.31
N LEU A 158 10.78 -16.98 -4.98
CA LEU A 158 9.33 -17.15 -5.05
C LEU A 158 8.91 -17.57 -6.47
N LEU A 159 9.45 -16.90 -7.49
CA LEU A 159 9.15 -17.22 -8.88
C LEU A 159 9.59 -18.64 -9.25
N ARG A 160 10.72 -19.13 -8.76
CA ARG A 160 11.12 -20.53 -8.97
C ARG A 160 10.14 -21.48 -8.30
N VAL A 161 9.78 -21.24 -7.05
CA VAL A 161 8.85 -22.09 -6.27
C VAL A 161 7.49 -22.20 -6.97
N ILE A 162 6.85 -21.08 -7.32
CA ILE A 162 5.51 -21.11 -7.94
C ILE A 162 5.50 -21.73 -9.35
N ASN A 163 6.66 -21.73 -10.04
CA ASN A 163 6.80 -22.34 -11.36
C ASN A 163 7.32 -23.79 -11.30
N GLY A 164 7.45 -24.39 -10.10
CA GLY A 164 7.95 -25.76 -9.94
C GLY A 164 9.42 -25.95 -10.34
N LYS A 165 10.24 -24.90 -10.19
CA LYS A 165 11.68 -24.87 -10.52
C LYS A 165 12.57 -24.78 -9.27
N ALA A 166 12.01 -25.10 -8.11
CA ALA A 166 12.71 -25.07 -6.82
C ALA A 166 13.41 -26.41 -6.54
#